data_AF-A0A443YHV6-F1
#
_entry.id   AF-A0A443YHV6-F1
#
_cell.length_a   1.000
_cell.length_b   1.000
_cell.length_c   1.000
_cell.angle_alpha   90.00
_cell.angle_beta   90.00
_cell.angle_gamma   90.00
#
_symmetry.space_group_name_H-M   'P 1'
#
loop_
_entity.id
_entity.type
_entity.pdbx_description
1 polymer ?
#
loop_
_entity_poly.entity_id
_entity_poly.type
_entity_poly.pdbx_seq_one_letter_code
_entity_poly.pdbx_strand_id
1 'polypeptide(L)'
;MSITLKALLPPALLDNPKLVAVELPRALMTRANFIPGVRHRLGWRGVRDCAKGGGGLTVRVTGMPGVYGVEILAADGQKDAGRATFGISYFPMPDEDLIESFSIDAGLAAQAGDYLERVREFTLHPDLRVLFHIAGLETFFTAAPQGVGMALSAPEHDVVIARDGLEIQTPNGPVQAVPPGGTDQDFPAWDTALPLFNALAASASFCLGDSPDSLTSHSMASTRRTYGANARITSQACPHSRTWRLGLGWNTPVPADPHFTDTKDLWQRPAPIPEDWADALWLNPNIQGAGNSIDKRTMGISDKPRLIVLTGFLGSGKTTFLARFIEEQAAKNGFVAVIQNEIGQKGLDGKLMGQHYAVTEVDEGCVCCTLAGSLRAALSGILSEFQPDFVVLETTGLANPANLLSEIADLDDLLEFASVTTVVDAAGAARALDNHEVARSQVRLADVLLVNKADLVSESALNELETRLRTLNTAGTMHRVVQGDIQAAALYGVNFRNTPSRPAPTLPLMGAQPTHMDDNIQSSLISLDAPVDRAAFSQGVAALPDKVLRAKGIVRFLDTDIPEVFQFVPGHTSLTPMDQEPGGSFMVIIGQDSPQVAEDFRSALGIGASAS
;
A
#
# COMPACT_ATOMS: atom_id res chain seq x y z
N MET A 1 23.97 -5.91 -3.12
CA MET A 1 24.31 -4.49 -2.94
C MET A 1 23.92 -4.17 -1.50
N SER A 2 24.87 -3.88 -0.60
CA SER A 2 24.58 -3.60 0.81
C SER A 2 23.70 -2.37 0.91
N ILE A 3 22.55 -2.49 1.55
CA ILE A 3 21.62 -1.38 1.73
C ILE A 3 22.07 -0.67 3.01
N THR A 4 22.70 0.49 2.85
CA THR A 4 23.02 1.36 3.99
C THR A 4 21.75 1.72 4.76
N LEU A 5 21.86 1.87 6.09
CA LEU A 5 20.74 2.29 6.98
C LEU A 5 19.94 3.50 6.45
N LYS A 6 20.62 4.38 5.69
CA LYS A 6 20.07 5.52 4.93
C LYS A 6 18.95 5.21 3.94
N ALA A 7 18.85 3.97 3.47
CA ALA A 7 17.80 3.51 2.56
C ALA A 7 16.65 2.79 3.29
N LEU A 8 16.80 2.51 4.60
CA LEU A 8 15.74 1.96 5.45
C LEU A 8 15.00 3.06 6.22
N LEU A 9 15.72 4.11 6.64
CA LEU A 9 15.18 5.23 7.40
C LEU A 9 15.54 6.57 6.74
N PRO A 10 14.62 7.55 6.71
CA PRO A 10 14.88 8.89 6.20
C PRO A 10 16.14 9.52 6.79
N PRO A 11 16.95 10.26 5.99
CA PRO A 11 18.17 10.89 6.47
C PRO A 11 17.98 11.77 7.73
N ALA A 12 16.86 12.49 7.80
CA ALA A 12 16.53 13.35 8.93
C ALA A 12 16.30 12.59 10.26
N LEU A 13 15.95 11.30 10.19
CA LEU A 13 15.79 10.45 11.38
C LEU A 13 17.15 9.96 11.91
N LEU A 14 18.15 9.78 11.04
CA LEU A 14 19.46 9.26 11.41
C LEU A 14 20.26 10.19 12.32
N ASP A 15 19.96 11.49 12.29
CA ASP A 15 20.55 12.49 13.18
C ASP A 15 19.97 12.43 14.61
N ASN A 16 18.93 11.60 14.84
CA ASN A 16 18.31 11.39 16.14
C ASN A 16 18.33 9.90 16.54
N PRO A 17 19.39 9.44 17.22
CA PRO A 17 19.55 8.04 17.58
C PRO A 17 18.36 7.43 18.33
N LYS A 18 17.71 8.21 19.21
CA LYS A 18 16.50 7.80 19.92
C LYS A 18 15.38 7.43 18.94
N LEU A 19 15.10 8.31 17.98
CA LEU A 19 14.03 8.08 17.00
C LEU A 19 14.36 6.92 16.06
N VAL A 20 15.63 6.73 15.70
CA VAL A 20 16.07 5.55 14.94
C VAL A 20 15.71 4.27 15.67
N ALA A 21 16.02 4.17 16.97
CA ALA A 21 15.68 2.99 17.76
C ALA A 21 14.17 2.74 17.80
N VAL A 22 13.36 3.79 17.93
CA VAL A 22 11.89 3.72 17.95
C VAL A 22 11.32 3.23 16.61
N GLU A 23 11.78 3.78 15.49
CA GLU A 23 11.20 3.49 14.17
C GLU A 23 11.75 2.21 13.53
N LEU A 24 12.86 1.67 14.04
CA LEU A 24 13.52 0.51 13.44
C LEU A 24 12.59 -0.71 13.26
N PRO A 25 11.84 -1.19 14.27
CA PRO A 25 10.95 -2.34 14.07
C PRO A 25 9.90 -2.09 13.00
N ARG A 26 9.28 -0.90 13.00
CA ARG A 26 8.26 -0.53 12.02
C ARG A 26 8.85 -0.53 10.62
N ALA A 27 10.00 0.14 10.42
CA ALA A 27 10.67 0.20 9.11
C ALA A 27 11.03 -1.19 8.57
N LEU A 28 11.55 -2.08 9.42
CA LEU A 28 11.87 -3.46 9.07
C LEU A 28 10.63 -4.25 8.66
N MET A 29 9.56 -4.19 9.47
CA MET A 29 8.31 -4.90 9.20
C MET A 29 7.66 -4.40 7.91
N THR A 30 7.57 -3.09 7.71
CA THR A 30 7.02 -2.48 6.50
C THR A 30 7.77 -2.98 5.27
N ARG A 31 9.11 -2.88 5.26
CA ARG A 31 9.93 -3.29 4.11
C ARG A 31 9.88 -4.80 3.83
N ALA A 32 9.96 -5.62 4.87
CA ALA A 32 9.93 -7.08 4.74
C ALA A 32 8.56 -7.61 4.27
N ASN A 33 7.46 -6.99 4.70
CA ASN A 33 6.11 -7.37 4.30
C ASN A 33 5.73 -6.84 2.91
N PHE A 34 6.46 -5.84 2.40
CA PHE A 34 6.21 -5.21 1.11
C PHE A 34 6.57 -6.09 -0.08
N ILE A 35 7.58 -6.97 0.03
CA ILE A 35 8.02 -7.83 -1.07
C ILE A 35 7.23 -9.15 -1.03
N PRO A 36 6.25 -9.40 -1.94
CA PRO A 36 5.28 -10.49 -1.78
C PRO A 36 5.91 -11.89 -1.72
N GLY A 37 7.04 -12.09 -2.42
CA GLY A 37 7.80 -13.34 -2.37
C GLY A 37 8.63 -13.49 -1.09
N VAL A 38 9.07 -12.40 -0.47
CA VAL A 38 9.97 -12.44 0.70
C VAL A 38 9.18 -12.52 2.01
N ARG A 39 8.02 -11.85 2.11
CA ARG A 39 7.24 -11.78 3.37
C ARG A 39 6.95 -13.13 4.02
N HIS A 40 6.46 -14.10 3.23
CA HIS A 40 6.05 -15.41 3.74
C HIS A 40 7.26 -16.28 4.08
N ARG A 41 8.40 -16.06 3.42
CA ARG A 41 9.66 -16.77 3.70
C ARG A 41 10.36 -16.22 4.95
N LEU A 42 10.16 -14.94 5.24
CA LEU A 42 10.56 -14.32 6.50
C LEU A 42 9.65 -14.69 7.68
N GLY A 43 8.58 -15.44 7.43
CA GLY A 43 7.66 -15.89 8.46
C GLY A 43 6.45 -14.98 8.68
N TRP A 44 6.30 -13.87 7.96
CA TRP A 44 5.15 -12.97 8.11
C TRP A 44 3.87 -13.49 7.45
N ARG A 45 2.72 -13.20 8.08
CA ARG A 45 1.37 -13.48 7.57
C ARG A 45 0.49 -12.25 7.46
N GLY A 46 0.75 -11.22 8.27
CA GLY A 46 0.06 -9.93 8.18
C GLY A 46 0.64 -8.93 9.16
N VAL A 47 0.52 -7.64 8.82
CA VAL A 47 0.93 -6.51 9.66
C VAL A 47 -0.13 -5.42 9.49
N ARG A 48 -0.48 -4.73 10.57
CA ARG A 48 -1.43 -3.62 10.57
C ARG A 48 -1.08 -2.62 11.67
N ASP A 49 -1.16 -1.33 11.36
CA ASP A 49 -1.00 -0.25 12.34
C ASP A 49 -2.30 0.01 13.12
N CYS A 50 -2.16 0.29 14.41
CA CYS A 50 -3.25 0.69 15.30
C CYS A 50 -3.48 2.20 15.17
N ALA A 51 -4.28 2.58 14.16
CA ALA A 51 -4.48 3.96 13.71
C ALA A 51 -5.00 4.92 14.80
N LYS A 52 -5.65 4.41 15.85
CA LYS A 52 -6.35 5.26 16.85
C LYS A 52 -5.61 5.42 18.19
N GLY A 53 -4.53 4.68 18.45
CA GLY A 53 -4.04 4.46 19.83
C GLY A 53 -2.57 4.78 20.12
N GLY A 54 -1.91 5.63 19.34
CA GLY A 54 -0.59 6.16 19.72
C GLY A 54 0.62 5.29 19.34
N GLY A 55 0.51 4.49 18.28
CA GLY A 55 1.67 3.95 17.57
C GLY A 55 2.04 2.48 17.86
N GLY A 56 1.05 1.61 18.06
CA GLY A 56 1.25 0.15 18.14
C GLY A 56 1.00 -0.57 16.81
N LEU A 57 1.49 -1.81 16.71
CA LEU A 57 1.33 -2.67 15.54
C LEU A 57 0.68 -3.99 15.95
N THR A 58 -0.24 -4.49 15.12
CA THR A 58 -0.73 -5.86 15.20
C THR A 58 -0.13 -6.69 14.08
N VAL A 59 0.42 -7.85 14.40
CA VAL A 59 1.13 -8.70 13.43
C VAL A 59 0.78 -10.16 13.58
N ARG A 60 0.87 -10.91 12.48
CA ARG A 60 0.71 -12.37 12.43
C ARG A 60 1.94 -12.98 11.81
N VAL A 61 2.41 -14.08 12.40
CA VAL A 61 3.58 -14.83 11.93
C VAL A 61 3.22 -16.30 11.72
N THR A 62 4.07 -17.00 10.98
CA THR A 62 3.88 -18.41 10.64
C THR A 62 4.06 -19.29 11.87
N GLY A 63 3.22 -20.31 12.00
CA GLY A 63 3.24 -21.24 13.12
C GLY A 63 2.40 -20.79 14.32
N MET A 64 1.89 -19.56 14.32
CA MET A 64 1.15 -18.98 15.43
C MET A 64 -0.22 -18.48 14.92
N PRO A 65 -1.35 -19.09 15.33
CA PRO A 65 -2.69 -18.71 14.87
C PRO A 65 -3.11 -17.32 15.32
N GLY A 66 -2.75 -16.93 16.55
CA GLY A 66 -3.11 -15.66 17.16
C GLY A 66 -2.46 -14.43 16.52
N VAL A 67 -2.68 -13.30 17.17
CA VAL A 67 -2.20 -11.97 16.74
C VAL A 67 -1.24 -11.44 17.80
N TYR A 68 -0.08 -10.96 17.38
CA TYR A 68 0.84 -10.25 18.27
C TYR A 68 0.52 -8.76 18.27
N GLY A 69 0.57 -8.14 19.45
CA GLY A 69 0.64 -6.69 19.61
C GLY A 69 2.07 -6.28 19.93
N VAL A 70 2.58 -5.25 19.25
CA VAL A 70 3.87 -4.63 19.55
C VAL A 70 3.62 -3.15 19.83
N GLU A 71 3.98 -2.70 21.03
CA GLU A 71 3.84 -1.30 21.43
C GLU A 71 5.12 -0.75 22.05
N ILE A 72 5.36 0.54 21.87
CA ILE A 72 6.48 1.22 22.52
C ILE A 72 6.17 1.47 24.01
N LEU A 73 7.11 1.09 24.88
CA LEU A 73 7.02 1.33 26.32
C LEU A 73 7.91 2.50 26.74
N ALA A 74 9.14 2.54 26.22
CA ALA A 74 10.11 3.56 26.57
C ALA A 74 11.11 3.75 25.42
N ALA A 75 11.71 4.94 25.35
CA ALA A 75 12.86 5.18 24.50
C ALA A 75 13.76 6.24 25.11
N ASP A 76 15.06 5.98 25.04
CA ASP A 76 16.12 6.86 25.49
C ASP A 76 17.16 7.04 24.38
N GLY A 77 17.89 8.14 24.42
CA GLY A 77 18.97 8.37 23.48
C GLY A 77 19.97 9.39 23.96
N GLN A 78 21.22 9.10 23.64
CA GLN A 78 22.37 9.97 23.78
C GLN A 78 22.82 10.43 22.40
N LYS A 79 23.83 11.31 22.38
CA LYS A 79 24.34 11.91 21.14
C LYS A 79 24.70 10.88 20.06
N ASP A 80 25.24 9.73 20.47
CA ASP A 80 25.80 8.72 19.54
C ASP A 80 25.07 7.36 19.60
N ALA A 81 24.06 7.21 20.46
CA ALA A 81 23.37 5.93 20.65
C ALA A 81 21.90 6.11 21.08
N GLY A 82 21.02 5.24 20.57
CA GLY A 82 19.61 5.21 20.95
C GLY A 82 19.18 3.81 21.39
N ARG A 83 18.23 3.75 22.31
CA ARG A 83 17.59 2.50 22.79
C ARG A 83 16.09 2.71 22.88
N ALA A 84 15.31 1.75 22.39
CA ALA A 84 13.87 1.70 22.60
C ALA A 84 13.46 0.34 23.13
N THR A 85 12.47 0.34 24.01
CA THR A 85 11.90 -0.86 24.63
C THR A 85 10.43 -0.94 24.25
N PHE A 86 10.02 -2.12 23.82
CA PHE A 86 8.70 -2.45 23.32
C PHE A 86 8.10 -3.60 24.15
N GLY A 87 6.80 -3.53 24.37
CA GLY A 87 6.02 -4.62 24.92
C GLY A 87 5.49 -5.48 23.78
N ILE A 88 5.60 -6.79 23.95
CA ILE A 88 4.97 -7.78 23.09
C ILE A 88 3.80 -8.40 23.85
N SER A 89 2.63 -8.36 23.23
CA SER A 89 1.43 -9.08 23.66
C SER A 89 1.09 -10.16 22.64
N TYR A 90 0.50 -11.26 23.08
CA TYR A 90 -0.05 -12.30 22.19
C TYR A 90 -1.53 -12.52 22.48
N PHE A 91 -2.35 -12.29 21.46
CA PHE A 91 -3.79 -12.42 21.47
C PHE A 91 -4.17 -13.74 20.77
N PRO A 92 -4.36 -14.84 21.52
CA PRO A 92 -4.73 -16.14 20.94
C PRO A 92 -6.09 -16.07 20.25
N MET A 93 -6.33 -16.94 19.28
CA MET A 93 -7.69 -17.11 18.76
C MET A 93 -8.58 -17.75 19.85
N PRO A 94 -9.91 -17.46 19.90
CA PRO A 94 -10.78 -18.00 20.95
C PRO A 94 -10.86 -19.54 21.00
N ASP A 95 -10.48 -20.20 19.90
CA ASP A 95 -10.43 -21.66 19.72
C ASP A 95 -9.00 -22.24 19.80
N GLU A 96 -8.01 -21.43 20.15
CA GLU A 96 -6.61 -21.85 20.27
C GLU A 96 -6.34 -22.46 21.64
N ASP A 97 -5.78 -23.67 21.71
CA ASP A 97 -5.46 -24.37 22.97
C ASP A 97 -4.62 -23.54 23.95
N LEU A 98 -3.80 -22.62 23.43
CA LEU A 98 -2.96 -21.74 24.23
C LEU A 98 -3.75 -20.81 25.15
N ILE A 99 -5.05 -20.57 24.88
CA ILE A 99 -5.89 -19.78 25.78
C ILE A 99 -5.99 -20.39 27.18
N GLU A 100 -5.94 -21.71 27.30
CA GLU A 100 -6.00 -22.44 28.58
C GLU A 100 -4.72 -22.27 29.41
N SER A 101 -3.65 -21.74 28.80
CA SER A 101 -2.40 -21.42 29.49
C SER A 101 -2.38 -19.99 30.04
N PHE A 102 -3.32 -19.13 29.61
CA PHE A 102 -3.54 -17.80 30.14
C PHE A 102 -4.41 -17.83 31.41
N SER A 103 -4.45 -16.72 32.15
CA SER A 103 -5.37 -16.59 33.30
C SER A 103 -6.83 -16.71 32.90
N ILE A 104 -7.68 -17.07 33.86
CA ILE A 104 -9.12 -17.17 33.63
C ILE A 104 -9.72 -15.85 33.11
N ASP A 105 -9.26 -14.70 33.63
CA ASP A 105 -9.71 -13.39 33.16
C ASP A 105 -9.35 -13.14 31.68
N ALA A 106 -8.17 -13.59 31.24
CA ALA A 106 -7.77 -13.54 29.84
C ALA A 106 -8.63 -14.48 28.98
N GLY A 107 -8.93 -15.68 29.48
CA GLY A 107 -9.88 -16.61 28.85
C GLY A 107 -11.26 -15.98 28.64
N LEU A 108 -11.81 -15.35 29.67
CA LEU A 108 -13.09 -14.63 29.59
C LEU A 108 -13.03 -13.46 28.59
N ALA A 109 -11.93 -12.70 28.58
CA ALA A 109 -11.73 -11.61 27.64
C ALA A 109 -11.66 -12.09 26.18
N ALA A 110 -11.02 -13.23 25.92
CA ALA A 110 -10.92 -13.82 24.58
C ALA A 110 -12.26 -14.35 24.05
N GLN A 111 -13.16 -14.78 24.93
CA GLN A 111 -14.50 -15.26 24.57
C GLN A 111 -15.54 -14.12 24.40
N ALA A 112 -15.16 -12.87 24.67
CA ALA A 112 -16.04 -11.73 24.45
C ALA A 112 -16.35 -11.54 22.95
N GLY A 113 -17.60 -11.21 22.63
CA GLY A 113 -18.06 -11.07 21.23
C GLY A 113 -17.36 -9.96 20.43
N ASP A 114 -16.75 -9.00 21.11
CA ASP A 114 -15.99 -7.88 20.52
C ASP A 114 -14.45 -8.07 20.59
N TYR A 115 -13.98 -9.23 21.06
CA TYR A 115 -12.55 -9.47 21.34
C TYR A 115 -11.64 -9.14 20.15
N LEU A 116 -11.91 -9.71 18.97
CA LEU A 116 -11.08 -9.48 17.78
C LEU A 116 -11.16 -8.03 17.26
N GLU A 117 -12.26 -7.33 17.50
CA GLU A 117 -12.37 -5.91 17.17
C GLU A 117 -11.47 -5.08 18.09
N ARG A 118 -11.46 -5.39 19.38
CA ARG A 118 -10.60 -4.76 20.38
C ARG A 118 -9.12 -5.06 20.13
N VAL A 119 -8.78 -6.28 19.72
CA VAL A 119 -7.40 -6.67 19.35
C VAL A 119 -6.86 -5.80 18.20
N ARG A 120 -7.68 -5.45 17.21
CA ARG A 120 -7.25 -4.59 16.08
C ARG A 120 -6.75 -3.22 16.52
N GLU A 121 -7.27 -2.70 17.64
CA GLU A 121 -6.87 -1.43 18.23
C GLU A 121 -6.45 -1.62 19.70
N PHE A 122 -5.69 -2.69 20.01
CA PHE A 122 -5.40 -3.13 21.39
C PHE A 122 -4.76 -2.05 22.26
N THR A 123 -4.06 -1.09 21.67
CA THR A 123 -3.49 0.08 22.35
C THR A 123 -4.53 0.92 23.11
N LEU A 124 -5.80 0.88 22.69
CA LEU A 124 -6.93 1.53 23.37
C LEU A 124 -7.51 0.71 24.52
N HIS A 125 -7.02 -0.51 24.74
CA HIS A 125 -7.55 -1.48 25.70
C HIS A 125 -6.45 -1.87 26.71
N PRO A 126 -6.25 -1.07 27.78
CA PRO A 126 -5.24 -1.35 28.81
C PRO A 126 -5.38 -2.72 29.46
N ASP A 127 -6.61 -3.22 29.58
CA ASP A 127 -6.90 -4.54 30.13
C ASP A 127 -6.33 -5.66 29.25
N LEU A 128 -6.52 -5.60 27.92
CA LEU A 128 -5.92 -6.56 27.00
C LEU A 128 -4.39 -6.51 27.05
N ARG A 129 -3.82 -5.30 27.17
CA ARG A 129 -2.36 -5.12 27.27
C ARG A 129 -1.78 -5.80 28.49
N VAL A 130 -2.46 -5.71 29.63
CA VAL A 130 -2.02 -6.34 30.89
C VAL A 130 -2.22 -7.86 30.86
N LEU A 131 -3.39 -8.31 30.40
CA LEU A 131 -3.75 -9.74 30.41
C LEU A 131 -2.91 -10.57 29.43
N PHE A 132 -2.55 -10.00 28.28
CA PHE A 132 -1.91 -10.72 27.18
C PHE A 132 -0.44 -10.33 26.96
N HIS A 133 0.20 -9.60 27.88
CA HIS A 133 1.64 -9.29 27.78
C HIS A 133 2.49 -10.54 28.00
N ILE A 134 3.47 -10.78 27.11
CA ILE A 134 4.27 -12.01 27.14
C ILE A 134 5.79 -11.75 27.14
N ALA A 135 6.26 -10.65 26.55
CA ALA A 135 7.69 -10.43 26.36
C ALA A 135 8.06 -8.96 26.18
N GLY A 136 9.33 -8.66 26.36
CA GLY A 136 9.96 -7.39 26.00
C GLY A 136 10.81 -7.53 24.74
N LEU A 137 10.75 -6.53 23.86
CA LEU A 137 11.67 -6.36 22.74
C LEU A 137 12.45 -5.06 22.93
N GLU A 138 13.74 -5.10 22.67
CA GLU A 138 14.61 -3.94 22.70
C GLU A 138 15.22 -3.72 21.32
N THR A 139 15.41 -2.46 20.95
CA THR A 139 16.20 -2.07 19.78
C THR A 139 17.28 -1.09 20.18
N PHE A 140 18.40 -1.15 19.48
CA PHE A 140 19.57 -0.33 19.71
C PHE A 140 20.04 0.25 18.38
N PHE A 141 20.55 1.47 18.42
CA PHE A 141 21.23 2.11 17.30
C PHE A 141 22.49 2.82 17.77
N THR A 142 23.53 2.78 16.96
CA THR A 142 24.82 3.45 17.20
C THR A 142 25.21 4.26 15.98
N ALA A 143 25.38 5.58 16.13
CA ALA A 143 25.59 6.51 15.01
C ALA A 143 26.92 6.30 14.26
N ALA A 144 27.96 5.84 14.97
CA ALA A 144 29.23 5.41 14.39
C ALA A 144 29.58 4.05 15.01
N PRO A 145 29.55 2.94 14.24
CA PRO A 145 29.68 2.85 12.78
C PRO A 145 28.35 2.79 11.98
N GLN A 146 27.23 3.29 12.49
CA GLN A 146 25.87 3.06 11.95
C GLN A 146 25.42 1.60 12.07
N GLY A 147 25.47 1.08 13.29
CA GLY A 147 25.00 -0.26 13.60
C GLY A 147 23.63 -0.25 14.28
N VAL A 148 22.91 -1.35 14.12
CA VAL A 148 21.61 -1.60 14.77
C VAL A 148 21.61 -2.95 15.46
N GLY A 149 20.86 -3.07 16.54
CA GLY A 149 20.69 -4.34 17.23
C GLY A 149 19.28 -4.48 17.78
N MET A 150 18.94 -5.70 18.18
CA MET A 150 17.69 -5.98 18.88
C MET A 150 17.89 -7.10 19.90
N ALA A 151 17.08 -7.09 20.96
CA ALA A 151 17.07 -8.16 21.95
C ALA A 151 15.65 -8.52 22.38
N LEU A 152 15.35 -9.82 22.44
CA LEU A 152 14.14 -10.37 23.03
C LEU A 152 14.41 -10.76 24.48
N SER A 153 13.49 -10.44 25.39
CA SER A 153 13.50 -10.96 26.76
C SER A 153 12.13 -11.51 27.16
N ALA A 154 12.08 -12.76 27.63
CA ALA A 154 10.85 -13.37 28.14
C ALA A 154 11.16 -14.49 29.16
N PRO A 155 10.27 -14.76 30.12
CA PRO A 155 10.35 -15.97 30.93
C PRO A 155 10.11 -17.22 30.07
N GLU A 156 10.69 -18.37 30.43
CA GLU A 156 10.33 -19.66 29.82
C GLU A 156 8.83 -19.90 29.98
N HIS A 157 8.37 -19.76 31.22
CA HIS A 157 6.96 -19.83 31.61
C HIS A 157 6.60 -18.65 32.51
N ASP A 158 5.53 -17.94 32.17
CA ASP A 158 4.94 -16.89 32.99
C ASP A 158 3.85 -17.46 33.90
N VAL A 159 4.24 -17.72 35.15
CA VAL A 159 3.45 -18.45 36.13
C VAL A 159 2.78 -17.52 37.14
N VAL A 160 1.45 -17.66 37.28
CA VAL A 160 0.63 -16.96 38.27
C VAL A 160 -0.09 -17.98 39.16
N ILE A 161 0.06 -17.83 40.47
CA ILE A 161 -0.57 -18.69 41.49
C ILE A 161 -1.69 -17.94 42.22
N ALA A 162 -2.85 -18.57 42.32
CA ALA A 162 -3.96 -18.10 43.14
C ALA A 162 -3.83 -18.67 44.56
N ARG A 163 -3.26 -17.91 45.50
CA ARG A 163 -3.00 -18.38 46.87
C ARG A 163 -4.28 -18.85 47.56
N ASP A 164 -5.33 -18.05 47.45
CA ASP A 164 -6.61 -18.30 48.11
C ASP A 164 -7.62 -19.01 47.18
N GLY A 165 -7.20 -19.34 45.95
CA GLY A 165 -8.04 -19.93 44.90
C GLY A 165 -8.91 -18.90 44.18
N LEU A 166 -9.58 -19.33 43.11
CA LEU A 166 -10.55 -18.54 42.35
C LEU A 166 -11.87 -19.29 42.25
N GLU A 167 -12.95 -18.65 42.69
CA GLU A 167 -14.32 -19.15 42.58
C GLU A 167 -15.11 -18.25 41.62
N ILE A 168 -15.78 -18.86 40.65
CA ILE A 168 -16.58 -18.16 39.64
C ILE A 168 -18.07 -18.41 39.92
N GLN A 169 -18.86 -17.35 39.92
CA GLN A 169 -20.31 -17.46 40.04
C GLN A 169 -20.92 -17.87 38.70
N THR A 170 -21.54 -19.05 38.63
CA THR A 170 -22.25 -19.54 37.43
C THR A 170 -23.76 -19.57 37.68
N PRO A 171 -24.60 -19.65 36.63
CA PRO A 171 -26.05 -19.85 36.80
C PRO A 171 -26.43 -21.09 37.61
N ASN A 172 -25.55 -22.09 37.66
CA ASN A 172 -25.74 -23.33 38.41
C ASN A 172 -25.12 -23.29 39.83
N GLY A 173 -24.64 -22.13 40.27
CA GLY A 173 -23.97 -21.91 41.55
C GLY A 173 -22.47 -21.61 41.42
N PRO A 174 -21.79 -21.36 42.55
CA PRO A 174 -20.35 -21.13 42.56
C PRO A 174 -19.57 -22.37 42.12
N VAL A 175 -18.57 -22.18 41.27
CA VAL A 175 -17.64 -23.22 40.82
C VAL A 175 -16.21 -22.80 41.17
N GLN A 176 -15.47 -23.69 41.85
CA GLN A 176 -14.04 -23.49 42.10
C GLN A 176 -13.27 -23.68 40.78
N ALA A 177 -12.86 -22.59 40.15
CA ALA A 177 -12.14 -22.63 38.88
C ALA A 177 -10.64 -22.87 39.08
N VAL A 178 -10.04 -22.27 40.12
CA VAL A 178 -8.66 -22.55 40.53
C VAL A 178 -8.66 -22.92 42.01
N PRO A 179 -8.15 -24.10 42.41
CA PRO A 179 -8.08 -24.45 43.83
C PRO A 179 -7.10 -23.53 44.58
N PRO A 180 -7.24 -23.35 45.91
CA PRO A 180 -6.27 -22.61 46.71
C PRO A 180 -4.84 -23.14 46.54
N GLY A 181 -3.91 -22.25 46.21
CA GLY A 181 -2.52 -22.59 45.87
C GLY A 181 -2.34 -23.14 44.45
N GLY A 182 -3.40 -23.21 43.65
CA GLY A 182 -3.39 -23.67 42.27
C GLY A 182 -2.83 -22.62 41.30
N THR A 183 -2.51 -23.10 40.11
CA THR A 183 -2.00 -22.27 39.01
C THR A 183 -3.16 -21.66 38.25
N ASP A 184 -3.19 -20.33 38.19
CA ASP A 184 -4.14 -19.57 37.38
C ASP A 184 -3.59 -19.33 35.97
N GLN A 185 -2.27 -19.15 35.85
CA GLN A 185 -1.60 -19.00 34.56
C GLN A 185 -0.29 -19.79 34.56
N ASP A 186 -0.03 -20.49 33.45
CA ASP A 186 1.25 -21.14 33.16
C ASP A 186 1.54 -21.01 31.67
N PHE A 187 1.98 -19.82 31.26
CA PHE A 187 2.05 -19.46 29.86
C PHE A 187 3.48 -19.62 29.30
N PRO A 188 3.70 -20.40 28.21
CA PRO A 188 5.03 -20.59 27.61
C PRO A 188 5.49 -19.34 26.83
N ALA A 189 5.89 -18.30 27.56
CA ALA A 189 6.12 -16.97 27.01
C ALA A 189 7.30 -16.91 26.03
N TRP A 190 8.41 -17.58 26.33
CA TRP A 190 9.59 -17.62 25.47
C TRP A 190 9.28 -18.25 24.11
N ASP A 191 8.69 -19.45 24.12
CA ASP A 191 8.36 -20.19 22.91
C ASP A 191 7.30 -19.48 22.07
N THR A 192 6.38 -18.75 22.72
CA THR A 192 5.40 -17.92 22.02
C THR A 192 6.03 -16.66 21.43
N ALA A 193 6.99 -16.01 22.08
CA ALA A 193 7.57 -14.76 21.61
C ALA A 193 8.66 -14.96 20.53
N LEU A 194 9.37 -16.08 20.57
CA LEU A 194 10.51 -16.36 19.69
C LEU A 194 10.19 -16.34 18.18
N PRO A 195 9.04 -16.86 17.69
CA PRO A 195 8.65 -16.76 16.28
C PRO A 195 8.58 -15.33 15.75
N LEU A 196 8.01 -14.40 16.53
CA LEU A 196 7.95 -12.98 16.16
C LEU A 196 9.36 -12.37 16.08
N PHE A 197 10.20 -12.63 17.08
CA PHE A 197 11.57 -12.15 17.09
C PHE A 197 12.37 -12.67 15.90
N ASN A 198 12.25 -13.96 15.58
CA ASN A 198 12.91 -14.55 14.42
C ASN A 198 12.48 -13.90 13.10
N ALA A 199 11.18 -13.61 12.93
CA ALA A 199 10.69 -12.92 11.74
C ALA A 199 11.26 -11.48 11.64
N LEU A 200 11.32 -10.76 12.77
CA LEU A 200 11.92 -9.41 12.85
C LEU A 200 13.43 -9.42 12.57
N ALA A 201 14.18 -10.32 13.18
CA ALA A 201 15.62 -10.45 12.99
C ALA A 201 15.97 -10.87 11.55
N ALA A 202 15.17 -11.76 10.95
CA ALA A 202 15.36 -12.16 9.56
C ALA A 202 15.05 -10.98 8.62
N SER A 203 14.04 -10.17 8.97
CA SER A 203 13.73 -8.93 8.27
C SER A 203 14.88 -7.92 8.37
N ALA A 204 15.53 -7.78 9.52
CA ALA A 204 16.73 -6.95 9.67
C ALA A 204 17.84 -7.38 8.73
N SER A 205 18.16 -8.66 8.72
CA SER A 205 19.24 -9.19 7.88
C SER A 205 18.95 -9.04 6.39
N PHE A 206 17.69 -9.29 6.01
CA PHE A 206 17.21 -9.05 4.66
C PHE A 206 17.31 -7.57 4.25
N CYS A 207 16.82 -6.65 5.09
CA CYS A 207 16.78 -5.23 4.79
C CYS A 207 18.15 -4.58 4.76
N LEU A 208 19.08 -5.03 5.61
CA LEU A 208 20.46 -4.52 5.68
C LEU A 208 21.36 -5.20 4.63
N GLY A 209 20.95 -6.36 4.11
CA GLY A 209 21.73 -7.15 3.17
C GLY A 209 22.97 -7.81 3.79
N ASP A 210 22.99 -7.97 5.12
CA ASP A 210 24.02 -8.67 5.88
C ASP A 210 23.40 -9.43 7.06
N SER A 211 24.06 -10.49 7.50
CA SER A 211 23.69 -11.24 8.72
C SER A 211 24.21 -10.52 9.97
N PRO A 212 23.67 -10.81 11.17
CA PRO A 212 24.21 -10.25 12.40
C PRO A 212 25.67 -10.70 12.59
N ASP A 213 26.48 -9.82 13.16
CA ASP A 213 27.90 -10.08 13.46
C ASP A 213 28.15 -10.39 14.94
N SER A 214 27.12 -10.26 15.76
CA SER A 214 27.17 -10.61 17.18
C SER A 214 25.85 -11.21 17.66
N LEU A 215 25.95 -12.16 18.59
CA LEU A 215 24.84 -12.81 19.28
C LEU A 215 25.20 -12.95 20.76
N THR A 216 24.23 -12.65 21.62
CA THR A 216 24.34 -12.83 23.07
C THR A 216 23.11 -13.55 23.59
N SER A 217 23.31 -14.61 24.36
CA SER A 217 22.24 -15.33 25.06
C SER A 217 22.56 -15.35 26.55
N HIS A 218 21.67 -14.78 27.34
CA HIS A 218 21.79 -14.72 28.79
C HIS A 218 20.52 -15.22 29.47
N SER A 219 20.65 -15.64 30.73
CA SER A 219 19.50 -15.96 31.56
C SER A 219 19.61 -15.40 32.98
N MET A 220 18.49 -15.40 33.68
CA MET A 220 18.42 -15.24 35.13
C MET A 220 17.34 -16.16 35.71
N ALA A 221 17.28 -16.29 37.03
CA ALA A 221 16.14 -16.96 37.67
C ALA A 221 14.85 -16.17 37.38
N SER A 222 13.81 -16.88 36.90
CA SER A 222 12.52 -16.27 36.62
C SER A 222 11.80 -15.86 37.92
N THR A 223 10.67 -15.17 37.78
CA THR A 223 9.80 -14.82 38.89
C THR A 223 8.43 -15.43 38.71
N ARG A 224 7.86 -15.93 39.79
CA ARG A 224 6.46 -16.36 39.87
C ARG A 224 5.65 -15.33 40.61
N ARG A 225 4.48 -15.02 40.05
CA ARG A 225 3.54 -14.07 40.63
C ARG A 225 2.51 -14.83 41.46
N THR A 226 2.09 -14.24 42.58
CA THR A 226 1.09 -14.83 43.47
C THR A 226 0.16 -13.74 43.97
N TYR A 227 -1.15 -13.96 43.82
CA TYR A 227 -2.18 -13.09 44.37
C TYR A 227 -3.03 -13.84 45.41
N GLY A 228 -3.67 -13.07 46.29
CA GLY A 228 -4.66 -13.59 47.23
C GLY A 228 -5.89 -12.69 47.26
N ALA A 229 -6.78 -12.90 48.24
CA ALA A 229 -8.09 -12.25 48.36
C ALA A 229 -8.06 -10.71 48.44
N ASN A 230 -6.90 -10.12 48.75
CA ASN A 230 -6.72 -8.66 48.76
C ASN A 230 -6.24 -8.10 47.40
N ALA A 231 -6.21 -8.92 46.35
CA ALA A 231 -5.75 -8.61 44.99
C ALA A 231 -4.31 -8.05 44.90
N ARG A 232 -3.51 -8.17 45.96
CA ARG A 232 -2.10 -7.78 45.92
C ARG A 232 -1.28 -8.89 45.27
N ILE A 233 -0.68 -8.57 44.13
CA ILE A 233 0.29 -9.44 43.48
C ILE A 233 1.64 -9.29 44.18
N THR A 234 2.22 -10.42 44.55
CA THR A 234 3.59 -10.53 45.07
C THR A 234 4.42 -11.36 44.11
N SER A 235 5.69 -10.99 43.90
CA SER A 235 6.61 -11.72 43.04
C SER A 235 7.67 -12.41 43.88
N GLN A 236 7.94 -13.68 43.59
CA GLN A 236 8.96 -14.49 44.24
C GLN A 236 9.89 -15.10 43.19
N ALA A 237 11.18 -15.20 43.49
CA ALA A 237 12.14 -15.86 42.60
C ALA A 237 11.81 -17.35 42.46
N CYS A 238 11.92 -17.86 41.24
CA CYS A 238 11.72 -19.26 40.88
C CYS A 238 13.02 -19.83 40.32
N PRO A 239 13.86 -20.48 41.16
CA PRO A 239 15.18 -20.98 40.75
C PRO A 239 15.15 -22.03 39.63
N HIS A 240 14.00 -22.69 39.45
CA HIS A 240 13.80 -23.80 38.51
C HIS A 240 13.24 -23.36 37.14
N SER A 241 12.92 -22.07 36.97
CA SER A 241 12.47 -21.49 35.70
C SER A 241 13.40 -20.34 35.36
N ARG A 242 13.69 -20.13 34.07
CA ARG A 242 14.60 -19.09 33.61
C ARG A 242 13.86 -17.99 32.87
N THR A 243 14.38 -16.77 32.99
CA THR A 243 14.08 -15.69 32.05
C THR A 243 15.25 -15.56 31.11
N TRP A 244 14.98 -15.64 29.81
CA TRP A 244 15.98 -15.59 28.76
C TRP A 244 16.05 -14.20 28.15
N ARG A 245 17.25 -13.84 27.69
CA ARG A 245 17.50 -12.69 26.83
C ARG A 245 18.38 -13.10 25.66
N LEU A 246 17.86 -12.97 24.45
CA LEU A 246 18.58 -13.21 23.20
C LEU A 246 18.76 -11.89 22.46
N GLY A 247 20.00 -11.53 22.16
CA GLY A 247 20.35 -10.32 21.45
C GLY A 247 21.12 -10.59 20.17
N LEU A 248 20.85 -9.78 19.15
CA LEU A 248 21.52 -9.81 17.85
C LEU A 248 21.98 -8.39 17.49
N GLY A 249 23.20 -8.28 16.97
CA GLY A 249 23.80 -7.02 16.52
C GLY A 249 24.24 -7.08 15.05
N TRP A 250 23.95 -6.00 14.31
CA TRP A 250 24.45 -5.73 12.97
C TRP A 250 25.32 -4.48 13.04
N ASN A 251 26.63 -4.65 12.93
CA ASN A 251 27.64 -3.61 13.02
C ASN A 251 27.60 -2.82 14.34
N THR A 252 27.06 -3.43 15.40
CA THR A 252 27.05 -2.86 16.76
C THR A 252 27.00 -4.01 17.78
N PRO A 253 27.73 -3.92 18.90
CA PRO A 253 27.61 -4.91 19.96
C PRO A 253 26.25 -4.82 20.64
N VAL A 254 25.71 -5.97 21.05
CA VAL A 254 24.51 -6.01 21.90
C VAL A 254 24.86 -5.45 23.29
N PRO A 255 24.14 -4.44 23.79
CA PRO A 255 24.38 -3.92 25.14
C PRO A 255 24.11 -4.99 26.21
N ALA A 256 25.01 -5.07 27.19
CA ALA A 256 24.81 -5.88 28.38
C ALA A 256 23.61 -5.36 29.20
N ASP A 257 22.86 -6.28 29.79
CA ASP A 257 21.80 -5.93 30.74
C ASP A 257 22.21 -6.42 32.14
N PRO A 258 22.36 -5.54 33.14
CA PRO A 258 22.86 -5.90 34.45
C PRO A 258 21.94 -6.88 35.22
N HIS A 259 20.68 -7.03 34.82
CA HIS A 259 19.79 -8.01 35.43
C HIS A 259 20.10 -9.44 34.97
N PHE A 260 20.71 -9.59 33.79
CA PHE A 260 21.07 -10.88 33.20
C PHE A 260 22.55 -11.17 33.46
N THR A 261 22.81 -12.08 34.39
CA THR A 261 24.17 -12.35 34.90
C THR A 261 24.73 -13.70 34.44
N ASP A 262 23.88 -14.70 34.17
CA ASP A 262 24.29 -15.98 33.61
C ASP A 262 24.40 -15.86 32.09
N THR A 263 25.59 -16.12 31.55
CA THR A 263 25.84 -16.10 30.10
C THR A 263 25.80 -17.52 29.55
N LYS A 264 24.95 -17.77 28.56
CA LYS A 264 24.80 -19.08 27.91
C LYS A 264 25.59 -19.14 26.60
N ASP A 265 25.38 -18.17 25.71
CA ASP A 265 26.05 -18.11 24.41
C ASP A 265 26.61 -16.71 24.16
N LEU A 266 27.88 -16.63 23.77
CA LEU A 266 28.52 -15.42 23.26
C LEU A 266 29.14 -15.76 21.92
N TRP A 267 28.64 -15.09 20.88
CA TRP A 267 29.15 -15.27 19.53
C TRP A 267 29.44 -13.92 18.90
N GLN A 268 30.57 -13.86 18.20
CA GLN A 268 30.94 -12.72 17.37
C GLN A 268 31.68 -13.23 16.13
N ARG A 269 31.33 -12.71 14.95
CA ARG A 269 32.02 -13.01 13.70
C ARG A 269 33.51 -12.61 13.84
N PRO A 270 34.47 -13.47 13.44
CA PRO A 270 34.34 -14.63 12.56
C PRO A 270 34.25 -16.01 13.25
N ALA A 271 33.96 -16.09 14.55
CA ALA A 271 33.79 -17.39 15.22
C ALA A 271 32.65 -18.21 14.56
N PRO A 272 32.65 -19.55 14.63
CA PRO A 272 31.52 -20.35 14.18
C PRO A 272 30.30 -20.11 15.08
N ILE A 273 29.11 -20.01 14.50
CA ILE A 273 27.88 -19.79 15.27
C ILE A 273 27.51 -21.04 16.10
N PRO A 274 26.95 -20.90 17.31
CA PRO A 274 26.51 -22.05 18.10
C PRO A 274 25.49 -22.91 17.34
N GLU A 275 25.53 -24.23 17.56
CA GLU A 275 24.69 -25.20 16.84
C GLU A 275 23.19 -24.92 16.97
N ASP A 276 22.74 -24.47 18.15
CA ASP A 276 21.35 -24.09 18.44
C ASP A 276 20.79 -23.03 17.47
N TRP A 277 21.67 -22.24 16.83
CA TRP A 277 21.31 -21.14 15.93
C TRP A 277 21.71 -21.38 14.48
N ALA A 278 22.26 -22.55 14.14
CA ALA A 278 22.83 -22.81 12.81
C ALA A 278 21.82 -22.67 11.66
N ASP A 279 20.55 -22.98 11.91
CA ASP A 279 19.46 -22.92 10.92
C ASP A 279 18.63 -21.63 10.99
N ALA A 280 19.06 -20.64 11.78
CA ALA A 280 18.29 -19.44 11.99
C ALA A 280 18.18 -18.61 10.70
N LEU A 281 16.95 -18.24 10.30
CA LEU A 281 16.69 -17.51 9.05
C LEU A 281 17.44 -16.16 8.97
N TRP A 282 17.69 -15.52 10.10
CA TRP A 282 18.44 -14.26 10.18
C TRP A 282 19.94 -14.41 9.87
N LEU A 283 20.49 -15.62 9.76
CA LEU A 283 21.82 -15.83 9.19
C LEU A 283 21.86 -15.68 7.67
N ASN A 284 20.70 -15.72 7.00
CA ASN A 284 20.62 -15.65 5.55
C ASN A 284 20.09 -14.28 5.09
N PRO A 285 20.97 -13.30 4.79
CA PRO A 285 20.54 -12.02 4.22
C PRO A 285 20.05 -12.16 2.78
N ASN A 286 20.44 -13.24 2.08
CA ASN A 286 20.14 -13.49 0.68
C ASN A 286 18.98 -14.48 0.55
N ILE A 287 17.81 -14.10 1.05
CA ILE A 287 16.59 -14.89 0.88
C ILE A 287 16.27 -14.94 -0.62
N GLN A 288 16.60 -16.08 -1.25
CA GLN A 288 16.46 -16.30 -2.70
C GLN A 288 15.07 -15.89 -3.15
N GLY A 289 14.94 -15.21 -4.29
CA GLY A 289 13.70 -14.53 -4.71
C GLY A 289 13.57 -13.07 -4.24
N ALA A 290 14.62 -12.54 -3.58
CA ALA A 290 14.89 -11.11 -3.46
C ALA A 290 15.57 -10.51 -4.70
N GLY A 291 16.28 -11.33 -5.48
CA GLY A 291 16.89 -10.94 -6.76
C GLY A 291 16.03 -11.24 -7.98
N ASN A 292 14.95 -12.01 -7.80
CA ASN A 292 13.94 -12.36 -8.79
C ASN A 292 12.64 -12.60 -7.99
N SER A 293 11.90 -11.54 -7.69
CA SER A 293 10.47 -11.71 -7.44
C SER A 293 9.95 -12.47 -8.65
N ILE A 294 9.54 -13.73 -8.45
CA ILE A 294 8.94 -14.67 -9.41
C ILE A 294 8.89 -14.08 -10.82
N ASP A 295 9.75 -14.55 -11.74
CA ASP A 295 9.76 -14.13 -13.14
C ASP A 295 8.32 -14.06 -13.68
N LYS A 296 7.71 -12.86 -13.66
CA LYS A 296 6.46 -12.56 -14.36
C LYS A 296 6.65 -12.72 -15.87
N ARG A 297 7.92 -12.62 -16.31
CA ARG A 297 8.42 -13.03 -17.64
C ARG A 297 8.21 -14.52 -17.94
N THR A 298 8.35 -15.40 -16.95
CA THR A 298 8.09 -16.85 -17.11
C THR A 298 6.59 -17.15 -17.19
N MET A 299 5.72 -16.22 -16.76
CA MET A 299 4.26 -16.27 -16.90
C MET A 299 3.69 -15.34 -18.00
N GLY A 300 4.54 -14.63 -18.76
CA GLY A 300 4.11 -13.76 -19.87
C GLY A 300 3.36 -12.49 -19.48
N ILE A 301 3.44 -12.03 -18.22
CA ILE A 301 2.73 -10.84 -17.73
C ILE A 301 3.73 -9.69 -17.53
N SER A 302 3.39 -8.50 -18.04
CA SER A 302 4.22 -7.29 -17.98
C SER A 302 4.39 -6.76 -16.54
N ASP A 303 5.57 -6.22 -16.23
CA ASP A 303 6.10 -5.92 -14.89
C ASP A 303 6.05 -4.42 -14.51
N LYS A 304 5.31 -3.61 -15.28
CA LYS A 304 5.38 -2.14 -15.20
C LYS A 304 4.33 -1.58 -14.22
N PRO A 305 4.65 -0.57 -13.39
CA PRO A 305 3.67 0.14 -12.58
C PRO A 305 2.60 0.80 -13.43
N ARG A 306 1.39 0.90 -12.88
CA ARG A 306 0.26 1.53 -13.57
C ARG A 306 0.28 3.04 -13.43
N LEU A 307 0.27 3.74 -14.56
CA LEU A 307 0.21 5.18 -14.63
C LEU A 307 -1.24 5.68 -14.68
N ILE A 308 -1.62 6.49 -13.69
CA ILE A 308 -2.89 7.23 -13.65
C ILE A 308 -2.58 8.71 -13.80
N VAL A 309 -3.13 9.34 -14.84
CA VAL A 309 -3.07 10.79 -15.00
C VAL A 309 -4.27 11.40 -14.30
N LEU A 310 -4.04 12.10 -13.19
CA LEU A 310 -5.08 12.76 -12.40
C LEU A 310 -5.22 14.22 -12.82
N THR A 311 -6.38 14.58 -13.37
CA THR A 311 -6.67 15.93 -13.87
C THR A 311 -8.04 16.43 -13.40
N GLY A 312 -8.36 17.70 -13.68
CA GLY A 312 -9.63 18.33 -13.34
C GLY A 312 -9.46 19.79 -12.94
N PHE A 313 -10.50 20.59 -13.20
CA PHE A 313 -10.50 22.03 -12.99
C PHE A 313 -10.24 22.42 -11.51
N LEU A 314 -9.83 23.67 -11.25
CA LEU A 314 -9.48 24.10 -9.89
C LEU A 314 -10.64 23.88 -8.91
N GLY A 315 -10.33 23.40 -7.71
CA GLY A 315 -11.32 23.18 -6.65
C GLY A 315 -12.21 21.95 -6.82
N SER A 316 -11.99 21.12 -7.85
CA SER A 316 -12.74 19.87 -8.09
C SER A 316 -12.58 18.79 -7.01
N GLY A 317 -11.53 18.88 -6.20
CA GLY A 317 -11.23 17.91 -5.14
C GLY A 317 -10.19 16.85 -5.52
N LYS A 318 -9.34 17.10 -6.52
CA LYS A 318 -8.21 16.23 -6.91
C LYS A 318 -7.37 15.78 -5.71
N THR A 319 -6.95 16.74 -4.89
CA THR A 319 -6.13 16.49 -3.69
C THR A 319 -6.83 15.58 -2.68
N THR A 320 -8.13 15.79 -2.45
CA THR A 320 -8.93 14.94 -1.55
C THR A 320 -9.06 13.52 -2.11
N PHE A 321 -9.34 13.40 -3.42
CA PHE A 321 -9.36 12.11 -4.11
C PHE A 321 -8.01 11.40 -4.03
N LEU A 322 -6.90 12.11 -4.27
CA LEU A 322 -5.56 11.54 -4.23
C LEU A 322 -5.21 11.00 -2.85
N ALA A 323 -5.50 11.75 -1.78
CA ALA A 323 -5.30 11.29 -0.41
C ALA A 323 -6.10 10.00 -0.13
N ARG A 324 -7.38 9.96 -0.53
CA ARG A 324 -8.23 8.76 -0.41
C ARG A 324 -7.71 7.58 -1.21
N PHE A 325 -7.27 7.81 -2.45
CA PHE A 325 -6.69 6.79 -3.31
C PHE A 325 -5.43 6.18 -2.69
N ILE A 326 -4.54 7.02 -2.13
CA ILE A 326 -3.35 6.58 -1.40
C ILE A 326 -3.76 5.76 -0.17
N GLU A 327 -4.73 6.22 0.63
CA GLU A 327 -5.23 5.47 1.80
C GLU A 327 -5.80 4.09 1.40
N GLU A 328 -6.59 4.02 0.31
CA GLU A 328 -7.19 2.79 -0.17
C GLU A 328 -6.13 1.81 -0.72
N GLN A 329 -5.16 2.32 -1.48
CA GLN A 329 -4.03 1.49 -1.96
C GLN A 329 -3.18 1.02 -0.80
N ALA A 330 -2.85 1.89 0.16
CA ALA A 330 -2.12 1.53 1.36
C ALA A 330 -2.85 0.43 2.15
N ALA A 331 -4.18 0.52 2.30
CA ALA A 331 -4.99 -0.52 2.93
C ALA A 331 -4.99 -1.87 2.17
N LYS A 332 -4.70 -1.84 0.86
CA LYS A 332 -4.54 -3.02 -0.01
C LYS A 332 -3.08 -3.43 -0.20
N ASN A 333 -2.14 -2.78 0.49
CA ASN A 333 -0.69 -2.96 0.35
C ASN A 333 -0.12 -2.57 -1.01
N GLY A 334 -0.78 -1.67 -1.74
CA GLY A 334 -0.25 -1.03 -2.95
C GLY A 334 0.56 0.22 -2.61
N PHE A 335 1.68 0.42 -3.28
CA PHE A 335 2.49 1.65 -3.15
C PHE A 335 2.19 2.61 -4.30
N VAL A 336 1.92 3.87 -3.93
CA VAL A 336 1.58 4.93 -4.88
C VAL A 336 2.70 5.98 -4.90
N ALA A 337 3.38 6.11 -6.03
CA ALA A 337 4.22 7.27 -6.27
C ALA A 337 3.38 8.42 -6.82
N VAL A 338 3.56 9.63 -6.29
CA VAL A 338 2.87 10.83 -6.76
C VAL A 338 3.88 11.79 -7.36
N ILE A 339 3.59 12.25 -8.58
CA ILE A 339 4.33 13.32 -9.24
C ILE A 339 3.38 14.51 -9.35
N GLN A 340 3.74 15.62 -8.68
CA GLN A 340 3.00 16.87 -8.72
C GLN A 340 3.69 17.87 -9.63
N ASN A 341 2.92 18.58 -10.46
CA ASN A 341 3.42 19.54 -11.44
C ASN A 341 3.00 21.00 -11.14
N GLU A 342 3.23 21.51 -9.92
CA GLU A 342 2.92 22.92 -9.58
C GLU A 342 4.15 23.77 -9.25
N ILE A 343 4.15 25.01 -9.77
CA ILE A 343 5.02 26.11 -9.32
C ILE A 343 4.34 26.78 -8.13
N GLY A 344 4.96 26.74 -6.94
CA GLY A 344 4.87 27.85 -5.99
C GLY A 344 3.71 27.91 -5.00
N GLN A 345 3.14 26.79 -4.55
CA GLN A 345 2.47 26.77 -3.23
C GLN A 345 3.06 25.64 -2.38
N LYS A 346 3.48 26.01 -1.16
CA LYS A 346 3.92 25.08 -0.12
C LYS A 346 3.01 23.86 -0.13
N GLY A 347 3.64 22.72 -0.41
CA GLY A 347 3.00 21.44 -0.66
C GLY A 347 1.89 21.14 0.33
N LEU A 348 0.96 20.32 -0.15
CA LEU A 348 0.03 19.58 0.68
C LEU A 348 0.73 19.19 1.98
N ASP A 349 0.32 19.85 3.07
CA ASP A 349 1.07 20.00 4.32
C ASP A 349 1.93 18.78 4.66
N GLY A 350 3.14 19.02 5.17
CA GLY A 350 4.03 18.03 5.81
C GLY A 350 3.44 17.29 7.03
N LYS A 351 2.12 17.14 7.09
CA LYS A 351 1.31 16.24 7.92
C LYS A 351 0.86 14.98 7.17
N LEU A 352 0.87 14.98 5.85
CA LEU A 352 0.88 13.73 5.10
C LEU A 352 2.36 13.32 4.98
N MET A 353 2.87 12.66 6.01
CA MET A 353 4.04 11.78 5.89
C MET A 353 3.66 10.38 6.38
N GLY A 354 3.21 9.54 5.46
CA GLY A 354 2.94 8.11 5.66
C GLY A 354 3.86 7.25 4.79
N GLN A 355 4.23 6.06 5.28
CA GLN A 355 5.21 5.13 4.70
C GLN A 355 4.74 4.37 3.43
N HIS A 356 3.71 4.85 2.73
CA HIS A 356 3.04 4.16 1.61
C HIS A 356 2.97 4.98 0.31
N TYR A 357 3.64 6.13 0.25
CA TYR A 357 3.77 6.94 -0.96
C TYR A 357 5.06 7.74 -0.94
N ALA A 358 5.57 8.07 -2.13
CA ALA A 358 6.63 9.03 -2.33
C ALA A 358 6.09 10.19 -3.15
N VAL A 359 6.29 11.42 -2.68
CA VAL A 359 5.99 12.64 -3.45
C VAL A 359 7.32 13.17 -3.95
N THR A 360 7.46 13.31 -5.27
CA THR A 360 8.58 14.04 -5.86
C THR A 360 8.02 15.27 -6.57
N GLU A 361 8.46 16.44 -6.12
CA GLU A 361 8.23 17.70 -6.81
C GLU A 361 9.25 17.81 -7.96
N VAL A 362 8.78 18.11 -9.16
CA VAL A 362 9.66 18.40 -10.30
C VAL A 362 9.89 19.91 -10.34
N ASP A 363 10.97 20.36 -9.71
CA ASP A 363 11.41 21.75 -9.78
C ASP A 363 12.17 22.03 -11.09
N GLU A 364 11.98 23.26 -11.59
CA GLU A 364 12.48 23.84 -12.84
C GLU A 364 11.64 23.55 -14.11
N GLY A 365 10.53 24.28 -14.21
CA GLY A 365 10.12 24.91 -15.47
C GLY A 365 9.10 24.15 -16.31
N CYS A 366 7.82 24.15 -15.93
CA CYS A 366 6.68 23.82 -16.79
C CYS A 366 6.82 22.50 -17.60
N VAL A 367 6.18 21.41 -17.13
CA VAL A 367 5.94 20.22 -18.00
C VAL A 367 5.22 20.62 -19.31
N CYS A 368 4.54 21.76 -19.33
CA CYS A 368 3.92 22.28 -20.54
C CYS A 368 4.86 23.00 -21.54
N CYS A 369 6.18 23.11 -21.30
CA CYS A 369 7.05 23.91 -22.18
C CYS A 369 8.38 23.29 -22.67
N THR A 370 8.99 22.29 -22.04
CA THR A 370 10.09 21.46 -22.61
C THR A 370 10.56 20.47 -21.55
N LEU A 371 9.94 19.29 -21.39
CA LEU A 371 10.24 18.47 -20.21
C LEU A 371 10.24 16.93 -20.37
N ALA A 372 10.19 16.39 -21.59
CA ALA A 372 10.27 14.93 -21.81
C ALA A 372 11.49 14.26 -21.12
N GLY A 373 12.61 14.98 -20.97
CA GLY A 373 13.80 14.48 -20.28
C GLY A 373 13.69 14.43 -18.75
N SER A 374 12.96 15.36 -18.12
CA SER A 374 12.90 15.43 -16.66
C SER A 374 11.83 14.50 -16.08
N LEU A 375 10.69 14.32 -16.77
CA LEU A 375 9.65 13.37 -16.35
C LEU A 375 10.21 11.94 -16.36
N ARG A 376 10.92 11.56 -17.44
CA ARG A 376 11.60 10.26 -17.50
C ARG A 376 12.65 10.09 -16.42
N ALA A 377 13.44 11.12 -16.13
CA ALA A 377 14.45 11.08 -15.08
C ALA A 377 13.84 10.91 -13.68
N ALA A 378 12.80 11.70 -13.37
CA ALA A 378 12.06 11.62 -12.10
C ALA A 378 11.44 10.23 -11.93
N LEU A 379 10.76 9.72 -12.97
CA LEU A 379 10.20 8.37 -12.99
C LEU A 379 11.29 7.32 -12.82
N SER A 380 12.40 7.38 -13.55
CA SER A 380 13.48 6.41 -13.44
C SER A 380 14.07 6.37 -12.02
N GLY A 381 14.23 7.52 -11.37
CA GLY A 381 14.63 7.62 -9.97
C GLY A 381 13.64 6.91 -9.04
N ILE A 382 12.36 7.29 -9.13
CA ILE A 382 11.28 6.71 -8.32
C ILE A 382 11.17 5.19 -8.51
N LEU A 383 11.24 4.72 -9.76
CA LEU A 383 11.16 3.29 -10.09
C LEU A 383 12.35 2.51 -9.54
N SER A 384 13.55 3.10 -9.58
CA SER A 384 14.77 2.47 -9.07
C SER A 384 14.81 2.38 -7.54
N GLU A 385 14.24 3.37 -6.84
CA GLU A 385 14.31 3.49 -5.39
C GLU A 385 13.13 2.85 -4.67
N PHE A 386 11.91 3.03 -5.21
CA PHE A 386 10.67 2.70 -4.49
C PHE A 386 9.84 1.57 -5.11
N GLN A 387 10.08 1.18 -6.37
CA GLN A 387 9.33 0.13 -7.09
C GLN A 387 7.79 0.21 -6.88
N PRO A 388 7.14 1.32 -7.25
CA PRO A 388 5.70 1.52 -7.03
C PRO A 388 4.82 0.53 -7.80
N ASP A 389 3.61 0.27 -7.29
CA ASP A 389 2.54 -0.42 -8.02
C ASP A 389 1.76 0.57 -8.91
N PHE A 390 1.60 1.80 -8.43
CA PHE A 390 0.91 2.88 -9.11
C PHE A 390 1.77 4.13 -9.15
N VAL A 391 1.75 4.81 -10.29
CA VAL A 391 2.24 6.18 -10.43
C VAL A 391 1.03 7.06 -10.71
N VAL A 392 0.81 8.06 -9.85
CA VAL A 392 -0.20 9.09 -10.09
C VAL A 392 0.52 10.37 -10.51
N LEU A 393 0.27 10.79 -11.75
CA LEU A 393 0.74 12.06 -12.29
C LEU A 393 -0.38 13.09 -12.12
N GLU A 394 -0.24 13.99 -11.14
CA GLU A 394 -1.19 15.08 -10.90
C GLU A 394 -0.88 16.29 -11.80
N THR A 395 -1.90 16.73 -12.54
CA THR A 395 -1.82 17.93 -13.37
C THR A 395 -2.40 19.15 -12.65
N THR A 396 -1.91 20.35 -12.97
CA THR A 396 -2.50 21.58 -12.42
C THR A 396 -3.94 21.74 -12.89
N GLY A 397 -4.76 22.46 -12.11
CA GLY A 397 -6.17 22.67 -12.47
C GLY A 397 -6.41 23.41 -13.80
N LEU A 398 -5.35 23.99 -14.38
CA LEU A 398 -5.35 24.68 -15.68
C LEU A 398 -4.52 23.96 -16.75
N ALA A 399 -3.92 22.81 -16.44
CA ALA A 399 -3.16 22.04 -17.41
C ALA A 399 -4.10 21.26 -18.34
N ASN A 400 -3.79 21.29 -19.65
CA ASN A 400 -4.42 20.41 -20.63
C ASN A 400 -3.73 19.04 -20.60
N PRO A 401 -4.45 17.93 -20.31
CA PRO A 401 -3.85 16.59 -20.32
C PRO A 401 -3.33 16.17 -21.71
N ALA A 402 -3.77 16.80 -22.80
CA ALA A 402 -3.25 16.55 -24.16
C ALA A 402 -1.71 16.67 -24.22
N ASN A 403 -1.14 17.68 -23.57
CA ASN A 403 0.30 17.96 -23.58
C ASN A 403 1.13 16.85 -22.91
N LEU A 404 0.51 16.09 -22.00
CA LEU A 404 1.16 15.00 -21.27
C LEU A 404 1.02 13.67 -22.01
N LEU A 405 -0.10 13.44 -22.70
CA LEU A 405 -0.34 12.18 -23.40
C LEU A 405 0.71 11.90 -24.48
N SER A 406 1.24 12.94 -25.13
CA SER A 406 2.36 12.80 -26.07
C SER A 406 3.68 12.43 -25.40
N GLU A 407 3.92 12.84 -24.16
CA GLU A 407 5.16 12.52 -23.42
C GLU A 407 5.12 11.10 -22.82
N ILE A 408 3.93 10.60 -22.50
CA ILE A 408 3.72 9.23 -22.00
C ILE A 408 4.17 8.19 -23.05
N ALA A 409 4.10 8.54 -24.33
CA ALA A 409 4.62 7.73 -25.45
C ALA A 409 6.06 7.25 -25.24
N ASP A 410 6.91 8.11 -24.68
CA ASP A 410 8.34 7.85 -24.48
C ASP A 410 8.64 7.07 -23.18
N LEU A 411 7.61 6.76 -22.40
CA LEU A 411 7.69 6.09 -21.09
C LEU A 411 7.14 4.66 -21.12
N ASP A 412 6.81 4.16 -22.31
CA ASP A 412 6.18 2.87 -22.50
C ASP A 412 7.07 1.71 -22.05
N ASP A 413 8.40 1.87 -22.02
CA ASP A 413 9.33 0.88 -21.45
C ASP A 413 9.30 0.83 -19.91
N LEU A 414 8.86 1.91 -19.27
CA LEU A 414 8.91 2.09 -17.81
C LEU A 414 7.56 1.85 -17.12
N LEU A 415 6.43 2.15 -17.76
CA LEU A 415 5.09 2.21 -17.15
C LEU A 415 4.04 1.48 -17.99
N GLU A 416 2.96 1.03 -17.34
CA GLU A 416 1.71 0.58 -17.98
C GLU A 416 0.69 1.71 -17.88
N PHE A 417 0.28 2.32 -19.00
CA PHE A 417 -0.73 3.36 -18.96
C PHE A 417 -2.10 2.79 -18.55
N ALA A 418 -2.67 3.30 -17.46
CA ALA A 418 -3.94 2.80 -16.91
C ALA A 418 -5.13 3.69 -17.27
N SER A 419 -5.11 4.98 -16.92
CA SER A 419 -6.23 5.88 -17.20
C SER A 419 -5.89 7.37 -17.15
N VAL A 420 -6.73 8.18 -17.80
CA VAL A 420 -6.90 9.60 -17.45
C VAL A 420 -8.11 9.73 -16.53
N THR A 421 -7.90 10.04 -15.26
CA THR A 421 -8.96 10.25 -14.27
C THR A 421 -9.22 11.73 -14.11
N THR A 422 -10.43 12.19 -14.46
CA THR A 422 -10.84 13.60 -14.36
C THR A 422 -11.84 13.80 -13.24
N VAL A 423 -11.48 14.64 -12.26
CA VAL A 423 -12.38 15.03 -11.17
C VAL A 423 -13.18 16.27 -11.58
N VAL A 424 -14.50 16.17 -11.50
CA VAL A 424 -15.46 17.22 -11.90
C VAL A 424 -16.22 17.70 -10.67
N ASP A 425 -16.20 19.02 -10.40
CA ASP A 425 -17.00 19.62 -9.33
C ASP A 425 -18.48 19.71 -9.74
N ALA A 426 -19.37 18.90 -9.17
CA ALA A 426 -20.78 18.91 -9.54
C ALA A 426 -21.45 20.29 -9.36
N ALA A 427 -21.06 21.06 -8.33
CA ALA A 427 -21.61 22.38 -8.06
C ALA A 427 -21.03 23.47 -8.98
N GLY A 428 -19.76 23.32 -9.39
CA GLY A 428 -19.03 24.31 -10.19
C GLY A 428 -18.96 24.02 -11.70
N ALA A 429 -19.27 22.79 -12.12
CA ALA A 429 -18.96 22.30 -13.48
C ALA A 429 -19.66 23.07 -14.59
N ALA A 430 -20.92 23.48 -14.42
CA ALA A 430 -21.65 24.21 -15.45
C ALA A 430 -20.90 25.49 -15.85
N ARG A 431 -20.52 26.30 -14.85
CA ARG A 431 -19.74 27.53 -15.06
C ARG A 431 -18.35 27.23 -15.63
N ALA A 432 -17.70 26.18 -15.15
CA ALA A 432 -16.37 25.80 -15.64
C ALA A 432 -16.42 25.43 -17.14
N LEU A 433 -17.38 24.59 -17.52
CA LEU A 433 -17.59 24.13 -18.89
C LEU A 433 -18.10 25.25 -19.81
N ASP A 434 -18.82 26.26 -19.32
CA ASP A 434 -19.25 27.39 -20.14
C ASP A 434 -18.08 28.32 -20.48
N ASN A 435 -17.19 28.55 -19.53
CA ASN A 435 -16.21 29.64 -19.62
C ASN A 435 -14.77 29.18 -19.94
N HIS A 436 -14.46 27.90 -19.81
CA HIS A 436 -13.08 27.41 -19.91
C HIS A 436 -12.94 26.20 -20.81
N GLU A 437 -12.23 26.36 -21.93
CA GLU A 437 -11.95 25.28 -22.88
C GLU A 437 -11.10 24.16 -22.26
N VAL A 438 -10.21 24.49 -21.32
CA VAL A 438 -9.43 23.50 -20.57
C VAL A 438 -10.33 22.54 -19.79
N ALA A 439 -11.42 23.02 -19.19
CA ALA A 439 -12.35 22.16 -18.46
C ALA A 439 -13.07 21.19 -19.41
N ARG A 440 -13.43 21.65 -20.61
CA ARG A 440 -14.01 20.78 -21.66
C ARG A 440 -13.00 19.75 -22.16
N SER A 441 -11.76 20.17 -22.38
CA SER A 441 -10.68 19.30 -22.86
C SER A 441 -10.33 18.21 -21.85
N GLN A 442 -10.24 18.55 -20.56
CA GLN A 442 -10.09 17.59 -19.46
C GLN A 442 -11.22 16.54 -19.48
N VAL A 443 -12.47 16.98 -19.63
CA VAL A 443 -13.62 16.06 -19.72
C VAL A 443 -13.56 15.18 -20.96
N ARG A 444 -13.25 15.74 -22.14
CA ARG A 444 -13.15 14.99 -23.41
C ARG A 444 -12.11 13.88 -23.35
N LEU A 445 -10.96 14.13 -22.72
CA LEU A 445 -9.85 13.18 -22.66
C LEU A 445 -9.98 12.14 -21.53
N ALA A 446 -10.98 12.25 -20.66
CA ALA A 446 -11.14 11.40 -19.50
C ALA A 446 -11.47 9.93 -19.82
N ASP A 447 -10.68 9.04 -19.23
CA ASP A 447 -11.02 7.66 -18.85
C ASP A 447 -12.25 7.53 -18.00
N VAL A 448 -12.11 8.19 -16.86
CA VAL A 448 -12.98 8.09 -15.73
C VAL A 448 -13.32 9.50 -15.32
N LEU A 449 -14.62 9.80 -15.31
CA LEU A 449 -15.19 11.05 -14.82
C LEU A 449 -15.69 10.80 -13.41
N LEU A 450 -15.03 11.43 -12.44
CA LEU A 450 -15.46 11.44 -11.04
C LEU A 450 -16.26 12.72 -10.80
N VAL A 451 -17.59 12.62 -10.85
CA VAL A 451 -18.52 13.71 -10.56
C VAL A 451 -18.59 13.87 -9.04
N ASN A 452 -17.66 14.67 -8.51
CA ASN A 452 -17.43 14.86 -7.09
C ASN A 452 -18.34 15.96 -6.51
N LYS A 453 -18.52 15.94 -5.19
CA LYS A 453 -19.45 16.83 -4.46
C LYS A 453 -20.90 16.65 -4.91
N ALA A 454 -21.26 15.43 -5.31
CA ALA A 454 -22.61 15.11 -5.77
C ALA A 454 -23.67 15.37 -4.67
N ASP A 455 -23.26 15.35 -3.40
CA ASP A 455 -24.08 15.70 -2.23
C ASP A 455 -24.49 17.17 -2.15
N LEU A 456 -23.82 18.07 -2.88
CA LEU A 456 -24.07 19.52 -2.81
C LEU A 456 -25.10 20.02 -3.84
N VAL A 457 -25.60 19.14 -4.72
CA VAL A 457 -26.50 19.50 -5.82
C VAL A 457 -27.73 18.59 -5.85
N SER A 458 -28.82 19.07 -6.45
CA SER A 458 -30.02 18.26 -6.59
C SER A 458 -29.83 17.15 -7.63
N GLU A 459 -30.59 16.06 -7.50
CA GLU A 459 -30.64 14.97 -8.49
C GLU A 459 -30.96 15.47 -9.91
N SER A 460 -31.83 16.48 -10.05
CA SER A 460 -32.13 17.09 -11.35
C SER A 460 -30.90 17.76 -11.97
N ALA A 461 -30.14 18.51 -11.17
CA ALA A 461 -28.93 19.19 -11.63
C ALA A 461 -27.81 18.20 -11.96
N LEU A 462 -27.69 17.10 -11.21
CA LEU A 462 -26.78 16.01 -11.54
C LEU A 462 -27.12 15.39 -12.89
N ASN A 463 -28.38 15.01 -13.11
CA ASN A 463 -28.80 14.40 -14.39
C ASN A 463 -28.54 15.33 -15.59
N GLU A 464 -28.78 16.64 -15.44
CA GLU A 464 -28.45 17.63 -16.47
C GLU A 464 -26.94 17.72 -16.73
N LEU A 465 -26.13 17.77 -15.66
CA LEU A 465 -24.68 17.78 -15.77
C LEU A 465 -24.15 16.51 -16.44
N GLU A 466 -24.61 15.32 -16.03
CA GLU A 466 -24.20 14.04 -16.62
C GLU A 466 -24.57 13.95 -18.09
N THR A 467 -25.74 14.44 -18.48
CA THR A 467 -26.15 14.54 -19.89
C THR A 467 -25.16 15.41 -20.67
N ARG A 468 -24.79 16.57 -20.12
CA ARG A 468 -23.82 17.48 -20.73
C ARG A 468 -22.40 16.90 -20.76
N LEU A 469 -21.98 16.16 -19.74
CA LEU A 469 -20.68 15.49 -19.72
C LEU A 469 -20.65 14.37 -20.78
N ARG A 470 -21.76 13.65 -20.97
CA ARG A 470 -21.90 12.62 -22.02
C ARG A 470 -21.84 13.17 -23.44
N THR A 471 -22.33 14.39 -23.68
CA THR A 471 -22.18 15.02 -25.01
C THR A 471 -20.74 15.41 -25.31
N LEU A 472 -19.95 15.73 -24.28
CA LEU A 472 -18.52 16.01 -24.42
C LEU A 472 -17.68 14.74 -24.50
N ASN A 473 -18.00 13.73 -23.68
CA ASN A 473 -17.29 12.47 -23.60
C ASN A 473 -18.25 11.29 -23.68
N THR A 474 -18.29 10.67 -24.87
CA THR A 474 -19.17 9.54 -25.16
C THR A 474 -18.62 8.20 -24.67
N ALA A 475 -17.33 8.11 -24.32
CA ALA A 475 -16.65 6.84 -24.04
C ALA A 475 -16.26 6.64 -22.56
N GLY A 476 -16.04 7.72 -21.81
CA GLY A 476 -15.59 7.68 -20.43
C GLY A 476 -16.63 7.07 -19.49
N THR A 477 -16.15 6.33 -18.49
CA THR A 477 -17.00 5.88 -17.37
C THR A 477 -17.27 7.06 -16.45
N MET A 478 -18.45 7.10 -15.85
CA MET A 478 -18.86 8.22 -15.00
C MET A 478 -19.34 7.69 -13.65
N HIS A 479 -18.79 8.26 -12.58
CA HIS A 479 -19.12 7.88 -11.21
C HIS A 479 -19.47 9.13 -10.41
N ARG A 480 -20.66 9.13 -9.79
CA ARG A 480 -21.02 10.09 -8.76
C ARG A 480 -20.27 9.75 -7.49
N VAL A 481 -19.53 10.71 -6.94
CA VAL A 481 -18.71 10.49 -5.74
C VAL A 481 -18.87 11.65 -4.76
N VAL A 482 -18.67 11.35 -3.48
CA VAL A 482 -18.62 12.32 -2.39
C VAL A 482 -17.24 12.22 -1.77
N GLN A 483 -16.54 13.35 -1.63
CA GLN A 483 -15.15 13.39 -1.17
C GLN A 483 -14.17 12.49 -1.95
N GLY A 484 -14.46 12.23 -3.24
CA GLY A 484 -13.63 11.36 -4.07
C GLY A 484 -13.68 9.87 -3.70
N ASP A 485 -14.65 9.43 -2.90
CA ASP A 485 -14.78 8.02 -2.50
C ASP A 485 -15.22 7.14 -3.69
N ILE A 486 -14.31 6.26 -4.13
CA ILE A 486 -14.54 5.27 -5.19
C ILE A 486 -13.57 4.11 -5.01
N GLN A 487 -14.02 2.88 -5.32
CA GLN A 487 -13.11 1.74 -5.36
C GLN A 487 -12.08 1.91 -6.46
N ALA A 488 -10.80 1.96 -6.09
CA ALA A 488 -9.71 2.21 -7.01
C ALA A 488 -9.63 1.25 -8.22
N ALA A 489 -10.13 0.02 -8.10
CA ALA A 489 -10.24 -0.90 -9.24
C ALA A 489 -11.05 -0.32 -10.42
N ALA A 490 -12.00 0.58 -10.16
CA ALA A 490 -12.74 1.30 -11.19
C ALA A 490 -11.86 2.23 -12.05
N LEU A 491 -10.63 2.51 -11.62
CA LEU A 491 -9.69 3.40 -12.30
C LEU A 491 -8.73 2.65 -13.23
N TYR A 492 -8.41 1.38 -12.95
CA TYR A 492 -7.26 0.70 -13.57
C TYR A 492 -7.42 -0.79 -13.88
N GLY A 493 -8.60 -1.41 -13.71
CA GLY A 493 -8.74 -2.85 -14.01
C GLY A 493 -10.14 -3.46 -13.97
N VAL A 494 -10.37 -4.41 -14.88
CA VAL A 494 -11.52 -5.33 -15.06
C VAL A 494 -12.89 -4.68 -15.29
N ASN A 495 -13.22 -3.54 -14.70
CA ASN A 495 -14.51 -2.88 -14.91
C ASN A 495 -14.61 -2.03 -16.19
N PHE A 496 -13.50 -1.81 -16.91
CA PHE A 496 -13.57 -1.40 -18.32
C PHE A 496 -14.13 -2.52 -19.23
N ARG A 497 -14.25 -3.77 -18.72
CA ARG A 497 -14.81 -4.91 -19.47
C ARG A 497 -16.33 -4.98 -19.44
N ASN A 498 -17.02 -4.20 -18.59
CA ASN A 498 -18.41 -4.49 -18.21
C ASN A 498 -19.47 -3.43 -18.57
N THR A 499 -19.17 -2.36 -19.32
CA THR A 499 -20.25 -1.61 -20.01
C THR A 499 -19.71 -0.54 -20.97
N PRO A 500 -20.02 -0.69 -22.26
CA PRO A 500 -20.48 0.44 -23.04
C PRO A 500 -21.91 0.18 -23.52
N SER A 501 -22.84 0.99 -23.04
CA SER A 501 -24.10 1.21 -23.74
C SER A 501 -23.80 1.93 -25.04
N ARG A 502 -24.35 1.41 -26.15
CA ARG A 502 -24.31 2.02 -27.49
C ARG A 502 -24.65 3.52 -27.39
N PRO A 503 -23.78 4.44 -27.87
CA PRO A 503 -24.13 5.85 -27.94
C PRO A 503 -25.31 6.06 -28.90
N ALA A 504 -26.26 6.92 -28.53
CA ALA A 504 -27.20 7.48 -29.50
C ALA A 504 -26.42 8.36 -30.50
N PRO A 505 -26.84 8.41 -31.78
CA PRO A 505 -26.14 9.22 -32.78
C PRO A 505 -26.39 10.71 -32.50
N THR A 506 -25.33 11.52 -32.39
CA THR A 506 -25.45 12.98 -32.35
C THR A 506 -24.54 13.64 -33.40
N LEU A 507 -25.19 14.35 -34.34
CA LEU A 507 -24.64 15.19 -35.42
C LEU A 507 -24.10 16.54 -34.89
N PRO A 508 -23.29 17.29 -35.68
CA PRO A 508 -22.40 18.35 -35.19
C PRO A 508 -23.02 19.75 -35.18
N LEU A 509 -22.40 20.69 -34.44
CA LEU A 509 -22.67 22.14 -34.57
C LEU A 509 -21.36 22.95 -34.65
N MET A 510 -21.26 23.80 -35.68
CA MET A 510 -20.17 24.75 -35.96
C MET A 510 -20.35 26.10 -35.21
N GLY A 511 -19.25 26.83 -34.93
CA GLY A 511 -19.25 28.31 -34.84
C GLY A 511 -18.27 29.03 -33.87
N ALA A 512 -17.07 29.38 -34.37
CA ALA A 512 -16.11 30.50 -34.13
C ALA A 512 -15.93 31.28 -32.77
N GLN A 513 -14.72 31.12 -32.17
CA GLN A 513 -13.62 32.04 -31.69
C GLN A 513 -13.86 33.43 -31.01
N PRO A 514 -12.93 34.05 -30.18
CA PRO A 514 -11.48 33.77 -29.98
C PRO A 514 -10.82 33.91 -28.54
N THR A 515 -9.55 33.43 -28.42
CA THR A 515 -8.43 33.68 -27.44
C THR A 515 -8.59 33.24 -25.96
N HIS A 516 -7.83 32.32 -25.32
CA HIS A 516 -6.48 31.73 -25.49
C HIS A 516 -6.47 30.30 -26.10
N MET A 517 -6.94 30.27 -27.35
CA MET A 517 -6.59 29.43 -28.51
C MET A 517 -6.69 27.89 -28.43
N ASP A 518 -7.93 27.41 -28.63
CA ASP A 518 -8.38 26.25 -29.44
C ASP A 518 -7.33 25.21 -29.87
N ASP A 519 -7.21 24.12 -29.11
CA ASP A 519 -6.64 22.87 -29.62
C ASP A 519 -7.63 22.13 -30.56
N ASN A 520 -8.81 22.69 -30.89
CA ASN A 520 -9.87 22.11 -31.73
C ASN A 520 -10.12 20.60 -31.49
N ILE A 521 -10.05 20.17 -30.23
CA ILE A 521 -10.17 18.75 -29.86
C ILE A 521 -11.63 18.32 -29.98
N GLN A 522 -11.89 17.43 -30.93
CA GLN A 522 -13.20 16.85 -31.20
C GLN A 522 -13.19 15.35 -30.89
N SER A 523 -14.38 14.76 -30.75
CA SER A 523 -14.57 13.32 -30.65
C SER A 523 -15.38 12.83 -31.85
N SER A 524 -15.01 11.67 -32.39
CA SER A 524 -15.67 11.08 -33.55
C SER A 524 -15.87 9.58 -33.35
N LEU A 525 -17.09 9.10 -33.60
CA LEU A 525 -17.47 7.70 -33.43
C LEU A 525 -17.41 6.97 -34.79
N ILE A 526 -16.78 5.80 -34.78
CA ILE A 526 -16.71 4.86 -35.88
C ILE A 526 -17.45 3.59 -35.45
N SER A 527 -18.52 3.25 -36.17
CA SER A 527 -19.19 1.97 -35.99
C SER A 527 -18.42 0.87 -36.73
N LEU A 528 -18.20 -0.27 -36.09
CA LEU A 528 -17.49 -1.42 -36.64
C LEU A 528 -18.46 -2.60 -36.75
N ASP A 529 -19.47 -2.49 -37.62
CA ASP A 529 -20.61 -3.43 -37.63
C ASP A 529 -20.22 -4.87 -38.07
N ALA A 530 -19.06 -5.05 -38.70
CA ALA A 530 -18.51 -6.35 -39.10
C ALA A 530 -17.12 -6.57 -38.49
N PRO A 531 -16.68 -7.84 -38.30
CA PRO A 531 -15.33 -8.13 -37.87
C PRO A 531 -14.29 -7.58 -38.84
N VAL A 532 -13.23 -6.98 -38.31
CA VAL A 532 -12.16 -6.34 -39.09
C VAL A 532 -10.92 -7.23 -39.18
N ASP A 533 -10.14 -7.08 -40.24
CA ASP A 533 -8.84 -7.73 -40.35
C ASP A 533 -7.85 -7.10 -39.34
N ARG A 534 -7.18 -7.94 -38.54
CA ARG A 534 -6.27 -7.47 -37.49
C ARG A 534 -5.06 -6.75 -38.07
N ALA A 535 -4.47 -7.25 -39.15
CA ALA A 535 -3.29 -6.64 -39.75
C ALA A 535 -3.63 -5.27 -40.35
N ALA A 536 -4.77 -5.15 -41.04
CA ALA A 536 -5.26 -3.87 -41.56
C ALA A 536 -5.58 -2.87 -40.43
N PHE A 537 -6.19 -3.33 -39.34
CA PHE A 537 -6.47 -2.49 -38.17
C PHE A 537 -5.19 -2.00 -37.50
N SER A 538 -4.24 -2.89 -37.22
CA SER A 538 -2.95 -2.51 -36.63
C SER A 538 -2.16 -1.55 -37.53
N GLN A 539 -2.19 -1.73 -38.85
CA GLN A 539 -1.59 -0.79 -39.79
C GLN A 539 -2.29 0.57 -39.80
N GLY A 540 -3.62 0.58 -39.77
CA GLY A 540 -4.40 1.81 -39.67
C GLY A 540 -4.10 2.59 -38.39
N VAL A 541 -3.98 1.88 -37.25
CA VAL A 541 -3.66 2.50 -35.96
C VAL A 541 -2.24 3.07 -35.97
N ALA A 542 -1.28 2.33 -36.53
CA ALA A 542 0.10 2.81 -36.68
C ALA A 542 0.23 4.01 -37.64
N ALA A 543 -0.74 4.21 -38.54
CA ALA A 543 -0.80 5.33 -39.47
C ALA A 543 -1.65 6.51 -38.97
N LEU A 544 -2.17 6.46 -37.74
CA LEU A 544 -2.91 7.59 -37.17
C LEU A 544 -1.98 8.81 -37.05
N PRO A 545 -2.43 10.01 -37.45
CA PRO A 545 -1.61 11.21 -37.36
C PRO A 545 -1.40 11.64 -35.90
N ASP A 546 -0.31 12.35 -35.63
CA ASP A 546 0.04 12.89 -34.29
C ASP A 546 -1.03 13.84 -33.70
N LYS A 547 -1.98 14.27 -34.54
CA LYS A 547 -3.18 15.01 -34.15
C LYS A 547 -4.19 14.20 -33.35
N VAL A 548 -4.12 12.87 -33.42
CA VAL A 548 -4.95 11.96 -32.61
C VAL A 548 -4.34 11.83 -31.24
N LEU A 549 -5.04 12.37 -30.25
CA LEU A 549 -4.60 12.35 -28.86
C LEU A 549 -5.01 11.06 -28.16
N ARG A 550 -6.09 10.44 -28.64
CA ARG A 550 -6.64 9.23 -28.03
C ARG A 550 -7.58 8.49 -28.97
N ALA A 551 -7.59 7.16 -28.87
CA ALA A 551 -8.69 6.36 -29.40
C ALA A 551 -9.04 5.21 -28.46
N LYS A 552 -10.32 4.85 -28.39
CA LYS A 552 -10.80 3.73 -27.57
C LYS A 552 -11.98 3.06 -28.22
N GLY A 553 -12.09 1.74 -28.11
CA GLY A 553 -13.18 1.02 -28.73
C GLY A 553 -13.29 -0.42 -28.30
N ILE A 554 -14.31 -1.07 -28.83
CA ILE A 554 -14.46 -2.52 -28.84
C ILE A 554 -14.38 -2.96 -30.29
N VAL A 555 -13.45 -3.87 -30.57
CA VAL A 555 -13.17 -4.36 -31.92
C VAL A 555 -13.38 -5.87 -31.94
N ARG A 556 -14.10 -6.36 -32.95
CA ARG A 556 -14.16 -7.79 -33.27
C ARG A 556 -13.20 -8.03 -34.43
N PHE A 557 -12.29 -8.98 -34.29
CA PHE A 557 -11.34 -9.33 -35.34
C PHE A 557 -11.77 -10.59 -36.08
N LEU A 558 -11.34 -10.76 -37.33
CA LEU A 558 -11.60 -11.96 -38.13
C LEU A 558 -10.88 -13.22 -37.60
N ASP A 559 -9.85 -13.05 -36.76
CA ASP A 559 -8.98 -14.12 -36.29
C ASP A 559 -9.34 -14.66 -34.88
N THR A 560 -10.30 -14.05 -34.20
CA THR A 560 -10.77 -14.45 -32.87
C THR A 560 -12.27 -14.25 -32.72
N ASP A 561 -12.92 -15.20 -32.05
CA ASP A 561 -14.34 -15.08 -31.68
C ASP A 561 -14.56 -14.19 -30.45
N ILE A 562 -13.49 -13.85 -29.73
CA ILE A 562 -13.52 -13.02 -28.52
C ILE A 562 -13.29 -11.55 -28.90
N PRO A 563 -14.24 -10.64 -28.63
CA PRO A 563 -14.06 -9.20 -28.82
C PRO A 563 -12.94 -8.64 -27.94
N GLU A 564 -12.24 -7.63 -28.42
CA GLU A 564 -11.12 -7.00 -27.71
C GLU A 564 -11.40 -5.51 -27.44
N VAL A 565 -11.04 -5.06 -26.24
CA VAL A 565 -11.01 -3.63 -25.89
C VAL A 565 -9.74 -3.04 -26.47
N PHE A 566 -9.91 -2.08 -27.36
CA PHE A 566 -8.85 -1.28 -27.96
C PHE A 566 -8.66 0.01 -27.19
N GLN A 567 -7.41 0.32 -26.85
CA GLN A 567 -7.00 1.61 -26.30
C GLN A 567 -5.75 2.11 -27.01
N PHE A 568 -5.76 3.39 -27.35
CA PHE A 568 -4.66 4.07 -28.00
C PHE A 568 -4.47 5.44 -27.36
N VAL A 569 -3.21 5.73 -27.03
CA VAL A 569 -2.66 7.06 -26.86
C VAL A 569 -1.37 7.09 -27.69
N PRO A 570 -0.85 8.27 -28.10
CA PRO A 570 0.43 8.33 -28.79
C PRO A 570 1.49 7.47 -28.10
N GLY A 571 2.18 6.63 -28.87
CA GLY A 571 3.21 5.69 -28.39
C GLY A 571 2.73 4.40 -27.71
N HIS A 572 1.53 4.37 -27.15
CA HIS A 572 1.00 3.17 -26.46
C HIS A 572 -0.32 2.69 -27.06
N THR A 573 -0.32 1.43 -27.50
CA THR A 573 -1.51 0.74 -27.99
C THR A 573 -1.73 -0.55 -27.22
N SER A 574 -2.94 -0.77 -26.72
CA SER A 574 -3.32 -2.04 -26.08
C SER A 574 -4.59 -2.63 -26.67
N LEU A 575 -4.59 -3.95 -26.78
CA LEU A 575 -5.72 -4.78 -27.16
C LEU A 575 -5.89 -5.85 -26.08
N THR A 576 -7.04 -5.86 -25.42
CA THR A 576 -7.31 -6.77 -24.29
C THR A 576 -8.58 -7.57 -24.54
N PRO A 577 -8.54 -8.92 -24.45
CA PRO A 577 -9.74 -9.76 -24.60
C PRO A 577 -10.84 -9.41 -23.59
N MET A 578 -12.09 -9.45 -24.04
CA MET A 578 -13.28 -9.27 -23.20
C MET A 578 -13.80 -10.62 -22.68
N ASP A 579 -14.30 -10.61 -21.44
CA ASP A 579 -14.91 -11.79 -20.81
C ASP A 579 -16.41 -11.94 -21.14
N GLN A 580 -17.04 -10.91 -21.73
CA GLN A 580 -18.48 -10.87 -22.06
C GLN A 580 -18.73 -10.34 -23.48
N GLU A 581 -19.79 -10.83 -24.13
CA GLU A 581 -20.23 -10.37 -25.46
C GLU A 581 -20.77 -8.93 -25.40
N PRO A 582 -20.20 -7.99 -26.18
CA PRO A 582 -20.61 -6.58 -26.19
C PRO A 582 -21.86 -6.39 -27.04
N GLY A 583 -22.65 -5.35 -26.71
CA GLY A 583 -23.83 -4.95 -27.48
C GLY A 583 -23.54 -4.35 -28.86
N GLY A 584 -22.27 -4.19 -29.24
CA GLY A 584 -21.81 -3.72 -30.55
C GLY A 584 -20.30 -3.40 -30.54
N SER A 585 -19.69 -3.30 -31.73
CA SER A 585 -18.29 -2.92 -31.91
C SER A 585 -18.21 -1.49 -32.44
N PHE A 586 -17.36 -0.68 -31.85
CA PHE A 586 -17.21 0.73 -32.20
C PHE A 586 -15.85 1.24 -31.75
N MET A 587 -15.42 2.37 -32.30
CA MET A 587 -14.21 3.07 -31.90
C MET A 587 -14.49 4.58 -31.83
N VAL A 588 -14.02 5.23 -30.78
CA VAL A 588 -14.06 6.68 -30.61
C VAL A 588 -12.64 7.20 -30.79
N ILE A 589 -12.45 8.15 -31.71
CA ILE A 589 -11.21 8.89 -31.90
C ILE A 589 -11.39 10.28 -31.31
N ILE A 590 -10.41 10.74 -30.54
CA ILE A 590 -10.37 12.06 -29.93
C ILE A 590 -9.07 12.74 -30.34
N GLY A 591 -9.18 13.94 -30.91
CA GLY A 591 -8.02 14.69 -31.39
C GLY A 591 -8.42 15.87 -32.24
N GLN A 592 -7.42 16.49 -32.87
CA GLN A 592 -7.63 17.53 -33.88
C GLN A 592 -8.09 16.90 -35.19
N ASP A 593 -9.05 17.55 -35.86
CA ASP A 593 -9.60 17.09 -37.13
C ASP A 593 -10.15 15.64 -37.09
N SER A 594 -10.60 15.19 -35.91
CA SER A 594 -11.06 13.81 -35.67
C SER A 594 -12.11 13.28 -36.67
N PRO A 595 -13.03 14.10 -37.24
CA PRO A 595 -13.97 13.60 -38.23
C PRO A 595 -13.29 13.15 -39.54
N GLN A 596 -12.28 13.88 -40.02
CA GLN A 596 -11.56 13.52 -41.24
C GLN A 596 -10.71 12.27 -41.01
N VAL A 597 -10.00 12.23 -39.88
CA VAL A 597 -9.20 11.05 -39.50
C VAL A 597 -10.07 9.80 -39.36
N ALA A 598 -11.28 9.94 -38.81
CA ALA A 598 -12.21 8.84 -38.69
C ALA A 598 -12.67 8.30 -40.06
N GLU A 599 -12.88 9.17 -41.05
CA GLU A 599 -13.23 8.75 -42.41
C GLU A 599 -12.05 8.08 -43.13
N ASP A 600 -10.86 8.64 -43.00
CA ASP A 600 -9.63 8.07 -43.57
C ASP A 600 -9.35 6.67 -42.98
N PHE A 601 -9.55 6.50 -41.67
CA PHE A 601 -9.41 5.20 -41.00
C PHE A 601 -10.46 4.18 -41.45
N ARG A 602 -11.72 4.60 -41.65
CA ARG A 602 -12.78 3.72 -42.20
C ARG A 602 -12.43 3.25 -43.61
N SER A 603 -11.94 4.17 -44.45
CA SER A 603 -11.49 3.86 -45.82
C SER A 603 -10.34 2.85 -45.81
N ALA A 604 -9.35 3.02 -44.92
CA ALA A 604 -8.23 2.09 -44.75
C ALA A 604 -8.67 0.69 -44.31
N LEU A 605 -9.76 0.57 -43.54
CA LEU A 605 -10.36 -0.70 -43.14
C LEU A 605 -11.28 -1.32 -44.19
N GLY A 606 -11.54 -0.66 -45.30
CA GLY A 606 -12.48 -1.12 -46.33
C GLY A 606 -13.95 -1.12 -45.88
N ILE A 607 -14.28 -0.34 -44.85
CA ILE A 607 -15.65 -0.19 -44.32
C ILE A 607 -16.34 0.91 -45.14
N GLY A 608 -17.43 0.58 -45.84
CA GLY A 608 -18.18 1.55 -46.65
C GLY A 608 -18.74 2.71 -45.81
N ALA A 609 -18.87 3.89 -46.43
CA ALA A 609 -19.40 5.08 -45.77
C ALA A 609 -20.75 4.81 -45.08
N SER A 610 -20.91 5.27 -43.84
CA SER A 610 -22.19 5.17 -43.15
C SER A 610 -23.25 5.99 -43.89
N ALA A 611 -24.39 5.38 -44.21
CA ALA A 611 -25.57 6.13 -44.61
C ALA A 611 -25.89 7.17 -43.52
N SER A 612 -26.00 8.41 -43.98
CA SER A 612 -26.24 9.69 -43.27
C SER A 612 -27.07 9.62 -41.99
#